data_AF-A0A7K0X7J9-F1
#
_entry.id   AF-A0A7K0X7J9-F1
#
_cell.length_a   1.000
_cell.length_b   1.000
_cell.length_c   1.000
_cell.angle_alpha   90.00
_cell.angle_beta   90.00
_cell.angle_gamma   90.00
#
_symmetry.space_group_name_H-M   'P 1'
#
loop_
_entity.id
_entity.type
_entity.pdbx_description
1 polymer ?
#
loop_
_entity_poly.entity_id
_entity_poly.type
_entity_poly.pdbx_seq_one_letter_code
_entity_poly.pdbx_strand_id
1 'polypeptide(L)'
;MAELNPAGTMTDEALRHPQSLIYAGTDPSSPIAGFMYYSMSKIEPTGFPGTNDTWHYHSNVCIKRTAAGTEAPFGADRGDVTVDMCKGVGGVMLNTTQWMVHVWSVPGWENDSGGVFAEVNPKLGCSDGTYYRLSDEELVAMPINSCQSGAPGDPTSDEYNQNG
;
A
#
# COMPACT_ATOMS: atom_id res chain seq x y z
N MET A 1 -12.63 12.08 -10.25
CA MET A 1 -13.14 10.91 -9.50
C MET A 1 -12.25 9.74 -9.88
N ALA A 2 -11.83 8.92 -8.93
CA ALA A 2 -11.00 7.77 -9.29
C ALA A 2 -11.83 6.75 -10.09
N GLU A 3 -11.32 6.33 -11.24
CA GLU A 3 -12.04 5.43 -12.14
C GLU A 3 -11.81 3.98 -11.68
N LEU A 4 -12.89 3.23 -11.46
CA LEU A 4 -12.77 1.77 -11.38
C LEU A 4 -12.46 1.31 -12.80
N ASN A 5 -11.29 0.71 -13.05
CA ASN A 5 -10.83 0.34 -14.40
C ASN A 5 -11.21 -1.12 -14.73
N PRO A 6 -12.39 -1.39 -15.33
CA PRO A 6 -12.76 -2.74 -15.76
C PRO A 6 -12.08 -3.16 -17.06
N ALA A 7 -11.59 -2.20 -17.85
CA ALA A 7 -11.00 -2.45 -19.16
C ALA A 7 -9.60 -3.07 -19.05
N GLY A 8 -8.90 -2.86 -17.93
CA GLY A 8 -7.54 -3.35 -17.74
C GLY A 8 -6.49 -2.55 -18.51
N THR A 9 -6.84 -1.34 -18.97
CA THR A 9 -5.91 -0.44 -19.64
C THR A 9 -5.86 0.88 -18.89
N MET A 10 -4.69 1.29 -18.42
CA MET A 10 -4.49 2.60 -17.81
C MET A 10 -4.28 3.63 -18.91
N THR A 11 -5.27 4.50 -19.12
CA THR A 11 -5.18 5.62 -20.06
C THR A 11 -4.43 6.80 -19.42
N ASP A 12 -3.91 7.72 -20.23
CA ASP A 12 -3.28 8.96 -19.73
C ASP A 12 -4.19 9.73 -18.76
N GLU A 13 -5.51 9.70 -19.00
CA GLU A 13 -6.49 10.33 -18.12
C GLU A 13 -6.63 9.56 -16.79
N ALA A 14 -6.72 8.22 -16.83
CA ALA A 14 -6.76 7.40 -15.63
C ALA A 14 -5.49 7.58 -14.77
N LEU A 15 -4.33 7.73 -15.41
CA LEU A 15 -3.05 7.99 -14.75
C LEU A 15 -2.97 9.36 -14.05
N ARG A 16 -3.84 10.31 -14.40
CA ARG A 16 -3.93 11.60 -13.67
C ARG A 16 -4.83 11.54 -12.44
N HIS A 17 -5.51 10.41 -12.24
CA HIS A 17 -6.51 10.21 -11.20
C HIS A 17 -6.28 8.91 -10.42
N PRO A 18 -5.18 8.82 -9.64
CA PRO A 18 -4.87 7.63 -8.85
C PRO A 18 -6.01 7.27 -7.91
N GLN A 19 -6.32 5.98 -7.80
CA GLN A 19 -7.37 5.49 -6.90
C GLN A 19 -6.96 5.54 -5.44
N SER A 20 -5.67 5.55 -5.14
CA SER A 20 -5.18 5.61 -3.77
C SER A 20 -3.88 6.40 -3.68
N LEU A 21 -3.77 7.18 -2.60
CA LEU A 21 -2.56 7.90 -2.22
C LEU A 21 -1.88 7.12 -1.09
N ILE A 22 -0.58 6.94 -1.21
CA ILE A 22 0.24 6.32 -0.17
C ILE A 22 0.94 7.45 0.55
N TYR A 23 0.72 7.55 1.86
CA TYR A 23 1.37 8.55 2.72
C TYR A 23 2.58 7.94 3.42
N ALA A 24 3.58 8.77 3.72
CA ALA A 24 4.80 8.37 4.42
C ALA A 24 4.54 7.89 5.86
N GLY A 25 3.38 8.21 6.41
CA GLY A 25 2.99 7.87 7.78
C GLY A 25 1.50 8.09 8.03
N THR A 26 1.11 7.93 9.30
CA THR A 26 -0.28 8.07 9.77
C THR A 26 -0.61 9.46 10.32
N ASP A 27 0.38 10.34 10.48
CA ASP A 27 0.12 11.72 10.92
C ASP A 27 -0.61 12.49 9.81
N PRO A 28 -1.60 13.35 10.14
CA PRO A 28 -2.34 14.13 9.15
C PRO A 28 -1.49 15.03 8.23
N SER A 29 -0.27 15.37 8.65
CA SER A 29 0.70 16.17 7.89
C SER A 29 1.73 15.33 7.12
N SER A 30 1.63 13.99 7.19
CA SER A 30 2.53 13.09 6.46
C SER A 30 2.50 13.40 4.96
N PRO A 31 3.66 13.53 4.30
CA PRO A 31 3.68 13.77 2.86
C PRO A 31 3.20 12.54 2.09
N ILE A 32 2.79 12.74 0.84
CA ILE A 32 2.52 11.65 -0.10
C ILE A 32 3.87 11.03 -0.48
N ALA A 33 3.97 9.71 -0.36
CA ALA A 33 5.13 8.90 -0.73
C ALA A 33 4.97 8.21 -2.08
N GLY A 34 3.73 7.93 -2.48
CA GLY A 34 3.46 7.23 -3.73
C GLY A 34 1.99 7.18 -4.08
N PHE A 35 1.72 6.49 -5.18
CA PHE A 35 0.38 6.29 -5.71
C PHE A 35 0.11 4.80 -5.87
N MET A 36 -1.15 4.42 -5.79
CA MET A 36 -1.60 3.07 -6.14
C MET A 36 -2.76 3.15 -7.11
N TYR A 37 -2.69 2.28 -8.12
CA TYR A 37 -3.75 2.11 -9.09
C TYR A 37 -4.37 0.73 -8.98
N TYR A 38 -5.69 0.65 -9.22
CA TYR A 38 -6.44 -0.60 -9.21
C TYR A 38 -7.06 -0.92 -10.56
N SER A 39 -7.16 -2.20 -10.88
CA SER A 39 -7.86 -2.69 -12.06
C SER A 39 -8.73 -3.90 -11.73
N MET A 40 -9.98 -3.85 -12.22
CA MET A 40 -10.95 -4.94 -12.09
C MET A 40 -10.82 -5.98 -13.21
N SER A 41 -9.81 -5.84 -14.08
CA SER A 41 -9.57 -6.75 -15.20
C SER A 41 -9.39 -8.19 -14.73
N LYS A 42 -9.81 -9.15 -15.55
CA LYS A 42 -9.55 -10.58 -15.31
C LYS A 42 -8.14 -11.02 -15.71
N ILE A 43 -7.48 -10.22 -16.54
CA ILE A 43 -6.10 -10.43 -16.98
C ILE A 43 -5.22 -9.30 -16.45
N GLU A 44 -3.92 -9.54 -16.40
CA GLU A 44 -2.94 -8.54 -15.99
C GLU A 44 -3.15 -7.22 -16.79
N PRO A 45 -3.27 -6.07 -16.12
CA PRO A 45 -3.50 -4.80 -16.80
C PRO A 45 -2.29 -4.34 -17.60
N THR A 46 -2.53 -3.40 -18.52
CA THR A 46 -1.50 -2.74 -19.33
C THR A 46 -1.68 -1.22 -19.25
N GLY A 47 -0.68 -0.45 -19.69
CA GLY A 47 -0.82 1.01 -19.86
C GLY A 47 0.30 1.83 -19.26
N PHE A 48 1.17 1.24 -18.43
CA PHE A 48 2.45 1.88 -18.13
C PHE A 48 3.47 1.57 -19.22
N PRO A 49 4.38 2.51 -19.56
CA PRO A 49 5.40 2.26 -20.57
C PRO A 49 6.42 1.20 -20.12
N GLY A 50 6.63 0.18 -20.95
CA GLY A 50 7.61 -0.89 -20.71
C GLY A 50 7.01 -2.09 -19.99
N THR A 51 7.84 -3.06 -19.61
CA THR A 51 7.44 -4.28 -18.88
C THR A 51 7.79 -4.22 -17.40
N ASN A 52 8.03 -3.01 -16.88
CA ASN A 52 8.52 -2.82 -15.53
C ASN A 52 7.37 -2.57 -14.53
N ASP A 53 6.14 -2.43 -15.01
CA ASP A 53 4.94 -2.31 -14.18
C ASP A 53 4.60 -3.65 -13.54
N THR A 54 4.91 -3.78 -12.25
CA THR A 54 4.72 -5.02 -11.50
C THR A 54 3.30 -5.06 -10.93
N TRP A 55 2.33 -5.33 -11.80
CA TRP A 55 0.96 -5.59 -11.37
C TRP A 55 0.93 -6.84 -10.50
N HIS A 56 0.25 -6.74 -9.37
CA HIS A 56 0.09 -7.85 -8.45
C HIS A 56 -1.33 -7.85 -7.88
N TYR A 57 -1.67 -8.94 -7.21
CA TYR A 57 -2.88 -9.06 -6.40
C TYR A 57 -2.50 -9.85 -5.15
N HIS A 58 -3.29 -9.66 -4.10
CA HIS A 58 -3.16 -10.42 -2.87
C HIS A 58 -4.22 -11.50 -2.81
N SER A 59 -3.82 -12.64 -2.28
CA SER A 59 -4.68 -13.75 -1.89
C SER A 59 -4.95 -13.71 -0.38
N ASN A 60 -6.08 -14.28 0.04
CA ASN A 60 -6.42 -14.49 1.46
C ASN A 60 -6.23 -13.25 2.35
N VAL A 61 -6.94 -12.18 2.03
CA VAL A 61 -6.88 -10.92 2.78
C VAL A 61 -8.13 -10.76 3.64
N CYS A 62 -7.95 -10.66 4.95
CA CYS A 62 -9.04 -10.26 5.84
C CYS A 62 -9.21 -8.75 5.79
N ILE A 63 -10.39 -8.26 5.42
CA ILE A 63 -10.69 -6.83 5.37
C ILE A 63 -11.73 -6.46 6.42
N LYS A 64 -11.44 -5.43 7.20
CA LYS A 64 -12.35 -4.84 8.18
C LYS A 64 -12.63 -3.39 7.82
N ARG A 65 -13.91 -3.03 7.72
CA ARG A 65 -14.32 -1.63 7.51
C ARG A 65 -14.58 -0.99 8.86
N THR A 66 -13.96 0.15 9.10
CA THR A 66 -14.14 0.98 10.29
C THR A 66 -14.60 2.38 9.89
N ALA A 67 -14.95 3.22 10.88
CA ALA A 67 -15.29 4.62 10.60
C ALA A 67 -14.09 5.41 10.07
N ALA A 68 -12.87 4.98 10.37
CA ALA A 68 -11.63 5.62 9.93
C ALA A 68 -11.17 5.15 8.53
N GLY A 69 -11.64 3.98 8.06
CA GLY A 69 -11.27 3.49 6.74
C GLY A 69 -11.40 1.97 6.61
N THR A 70 -10.57 1.41 5.74
CA THR A 70 -10.46 -0.04 5.52
C THR A 70 -9.14 -0.51 6.10
N GLU A 71 -9.20 -1.55 6.94
CA GLU A 71 -8.06 -2.16 7.63
C GLU A 71 -7.86 -3.60 7.13
N ALA A 72 -6.62 -4.06 7.13
CA ALA A 72 -6.24 -5.45 6.86
C ALA A 72 -5.59 -6.06 8.13
N PRO A 73 -6.39 -6.43 9.15
CA PRO A 73 -5.90 -6.73 10.51
C PRO A 73 -4.90 -7.89 10.62
N PHE A 74 -4.81 -8.75 9.61
CA PHE A 74 -3.84 -9.84 9.58
C PHE A 74 -2.83 -9.71 8.42
N GLY A 75 -2.84 -8.59 7.69
CA GLY A 75 -2.09 -8.46 6.44
C GLY A 75 -2.68 -9.29 5.29
N ALA A 76 -1.85 -9.52 4.27
CA ALA A 76 -2.20 -10.17 3.02
C ALA A 76 -1.36 -11.45 2.77
N ASP A 77 -1.82 -12.33 1.89
CA ASP A 77 -1.13 -13.54 1.42
C ASP A 77 -0.78 -14.56 2.50
N ARG A 78 -1.59 -14.60 3.56
CA ARG A 78 -1.40 -15.51 4.69
C ARG A 78 -2.27 -16.74 4.60
N GLY A 79 -1.64 -17.91 4.44
CA GLY A 79 -2.32 -19.21 4.37
C GLY A 79 -2.84 -19.72 5.72
N ASP A 80 -2.36 -19.17 6.83
CA ASP A 80 -2.72 -19.55 8.19
C ASP A 80 -3.91 -18.75 8.76
N VAL A 81 -4.27 -17.63 8.13
CA VAL A 81 -5.43 -16.82 8.52
C VAL A 81 -6.70 -17.45 7.96
N THR A 82 -7.52 -18.00 8.85
CA THR A 82 -8.79 -18.64 8.46
C THR A 82 -9.95 -17.67 8.33
N VAL A 83 -11.01 -18.10 7.64
CA VAL A 83 -12.27 -17.35 7.55
C VAL A 83 -12.86 -17.06 8.94
N ASP A 84 -12.76 -18.00 9.88
CA ASP A 84 -13.32 -17.84 11.21
C ASP A 84 -12.50 -16.89 12.09
N MET A 85 -11.16 -16.88 11.94
CA MET A 85 -10.30 -15.84 12.53
C MET A 85 -10.69 -14.45 12.03
N CYS A 86 -10.89 -14.31 10.71
CA CYS A 86 -11.31 -13.04 10.12
C CYS A 86 -12.68 -12.57 10.63
N LYS A 87 -13.66 -13.46 10.71
CA LYS A 87 -14.97 -13.16 11.32
C LYS A 87 -14.85 -12.78 12.79
N GLY A 88 -13.94 -13.41 13.54
CA GLY A 88 -13.70 -13.15 14.96
C GLY A 88 -13.34 -11.70 15.27
N VAL A 89 -12.65 -11.01 14.35
CA VAL A 89 -12.31 -9.58 14.48
C VAL A 89 -13.33 -8.63 13.82
N GLY A 90 -14.46 -9.18 13.35
CA GLY A 90 -15.50 -8.45 12.61
C GLY A 90 -15.12 -8.14 11.15
N GLY A 91 -14.15 -8.86 10.59
CA GLY A 91 -13.72 -8.72 9.20
C GLY A 91 -14.45 -9.67 8.24
N VAL A 92 -14.17 -9.48 6.95
CA VAL A 92 -14.61 -10.34 5.85
C VAL A 92 -13.39 -10.81 5.07
N MET A 93 -13.29 -12.13 4.86
CA MET A 93 -12.20 -12.72 4.09
C MET A 93 -12.42 -12.50 2.59
N LEU A 94 -11.44 -11.91 1.91
CA LEU A 94 -11.33 -11.85 0.46
C LEU A 94 -10.36 -12.92 -0.02
N ASN A 95 -10.85 -13.82 -0.88
CA ASN A 95 -10.03 -14.90 -1.43
C ASN A 95 -8.94 -14.36 -2.38
N THR A 96 -9.27 -13.32 -3.14
CA THR A 96 -8.33 -12.58 -3.97
C THR A 96 -8.76 -11.12 -4.05
N THR A 97 -7.78 -10.21 -4.12
CA THR A 97 -8.02 -8.80 -4.43
C THR A 97 -8.07 -8.57 -5.92
N GLN A 98 -8.32 -7.33 -6.29
CA GLN A 98 -8.14 -6.83 -7.65
C GLN A 98 -6.65 -6.66 -7.95
N TRP A 99 -6.33 -6.51 -9.23
CA TRP A 99 -4.98 -6.10 -9.64
C TRP A 99 -4.69 -4.71 -9.10
N MET A 100 -3.48 -4.54 -8.59
CA MET A 100 -2.95 -3.28 -8.14
C MET A 100 -1.50 -3.11 -8.56
N VAL A 101 -1.08 -1.85 -8.66
CA VAL A 101 0.32 -1.48 -8.89
C VAL A 101 0.64 -0.25 -8.06
N HIS A 102 1.80 -0.27 -7.43
CA HIS A 102 2.36 0.87 -6.71
C HIS A 102 3.25 1.67 -7.64
N VAL A 103 3.25 2.99 -7.50
CA VAL A 103 4.05 3.91 -8.31
C VAL A 103 4.76 4.91 -7.40
N TRP A 104 6.08 4.79 -7.33
CA TRP A 104 7.00 5.59 -6.52
C TRP A 104 7.62 6.73 -7.34
N SER A 105 6.77 7.57 -7.92
CA SER A 105 7.20 8.69 -8.79
C SER A 105 7.29 10.04 -8.05
N VAL A 106 6.98 10.07 -6.75
CA VAL A 106 7.17 11.26 -5.93
C VAL A 106 8.67 11.48 -5.72
N PRO A 107 9.21 12.69 -5.98
CA PRO A 107 10.61 12.97 -5.71
C PRO A 107 11.04 12.58 -4.29
N GLY A 108 12.27 12.09 -4.12
CA GLY A 108 12.80 11.63 -2.84
C GLY A 108 12.32 10.23 -2.39
N TRP A 109 11.27 9.71 -3.02
CA TRP A 109 10.76 8.35 -2.80
C TRP A 109 11.22 7.34 -3.86
N GLU A 110 12.27 7.67 -4.62
CA GLU A 110 12.85 6.74 -5.58
C GLU A 110 13.31 5.46 -4.86
N ASN A 111 12.98 4.30 -5.45
CA ASN A 111 13.29 3.00 -4.88
C ASN A 111 14.43 2.34 -5.64
N ASP A 112 15.62 2.34 -5.04
CA ASP A 112 16.82 1.78 -5.66
C ASP A 112 16.84 0.24 -5.70
N SER A 113 15.98 -0.42 -4.91
CA SER A 113 15.95 -1.88 -4.77
C SER A 113 14.97 -2.57 -5.71
N GLY A 114 13.99 -1.85 -6.26
CA GLY A 114 12.97 -2.42 -7.15
C GLY A 114 12.41 -1.45 -8.20
N GLY A 115 12.92 -0.23 -8.26
CA GLY A 115 12.47 0.79 -9.21
C GLY A 115 11.08 1.37 -8.89
N VAL A 116 10.60 2.19 -9.83
CA VAL A 116 9.36 3.00 -9.66
C VAL A 116 8.10 2.17 -9.43
N PHE A 117 8.08 0.88 -9.82
CA PHE A 117 6.90 0.01 -9.72
C PHE A 117 7.06 -1.14 -8.73
N ALA A 118 8.07 -1.09 -7.85
CA ALA A 118 8.26 -2.13 -6.83
C ALA A 118 7.02 -2.27 -5.95
N GLU A 119 6.70 -3.50 -5.55
CA GLU A 119 5.60 -3.78 -4.62
C GLU A 119 5.76 -3.02 -3.29
N VAL A 120 6.98 -2.90 -2.77
CA VAL A 120 7.27 -2.20 -1.52
C VAL A 120 8.40 -1.21 -1.73
N ASN A 121 8.31 -0.05 -1.07
CA ASN A 121 9.39 0.94 -1.02
C ASN A 121 10.19 0.82 0.29
N PRO A 122 11.49 0.49 0.23
CA PRO A 122 12.42 0.48 1.36
C PRO A 122 12.60 1.80 2.12
N LYS A 123 11.96 2.89 1.69
CA LYS A 123 11.86 4.16 2.45
C LYS A 123 10.59 4.31 3.31
N LEU A 124 9.57 3.45 3.15
CA LEU A 124 8.34 3.50 3.98
C LEU A 124 8.50 2.84 5.36
N GLY A 125 9.66 2.26 5.60
CA GLY A 125 10.05 1.63 6.83
C GLY A 125 10.37 2.65 7.90
N CYS A 126 10.63 2.14 9.10
CA CYS A 126 11.00 3.00 10.19
C CYS A 126 12.38 3.63 9.91
N SER A 127 12.57 4.80 10.48
CA SER A 127 13.78 5.62 10.52
C SER A 127 15.15 4.93 10.60
N ASP A 128 15.19 3.82 11.32
CA ASP A 128 16.39 3.01 11.56
C ASP A 128 16.68 2.06 10.37
N GLY A 129 15.98 2.22 9.25
CA GLY A 129 16.06 1.38 8.07
C GLY A 129 15.39 0.02 8.26
N THR A 130 14.65 -0.19 9.36
CA THR A 130 13.99 -1.45 9.64
C THR A 130 12.57 -1.47 9.09
N TYR A 131 12.18 -2.65 8.61
CA TYR A 131 10.81 -3.02 8.34
C TYR A 131 10.35 -3.91 9.48
N TYR A 132 9.54 -3.39 10.41
CA TYR A 132 8.87 -4.27 11.36
C TYR A 132 7.80 -5.06 10.61
N ARG A 133 8.15 -6.26 10.15
CA ARG A 133 7.18 -7.36 10.04
C ARG A 133 6.83 -7.73 11.48
N LEU A 134 5.73 -7.16 11.97
CA LEU A 134 5.13 -7.57 13.23
C LEU A 134 4.98 -9.10 13.23
N SER A 135 5.30 -9.74 14.35
CA SER A 135 4.98 -11.16 14.50
C SER A 135 3.47 -11.37 14.46
N ASP A 136 3.06 -12.61 14.21
CA ASP A 136 1.65 -12.98 14.04
C ASP A 136 0.81 -12.63 15.28
N GLU A 137 1.39 -12.68 16.46
CA GLU A 137 0.76 -12.29 17.73
C GLU A 137 0.65 -10.76 17.89
N GLU A 138 1.57 -9.98 17.32
CA GLU A 138 1.59 -8.51 17.42
C GLU A 138 0.62 -7.84 16.43
N LEU A 139 0.39 -8.44 15.24
CA LEU A 139 -0.62 -8.00 14.28
C LEU A 139 -2.03 -7.98 14.86
N VAL A 140 -2.35 -8.97 15.72
CA VAL A 140 -3.67 -9.06 16.38
C VAL A 140 -3.85 -7.95 17.43
N ALA A 141 -2.76 -7.42 17.98
CA ALA A 141 -2.77 -6.43 19.05
C ALA A 141 -2.66 -4.98 18.57
N MET A 142 -2.23 -4.72 17.32
CA MET A 142 -2.01 -3.37 16.79
C MET A 142 -2.63 -3.21 15.38
N PRO A 143 -3.90 -2.73 15.29
CA PRO A 143 -4.65 -2.66 14.04
C PRO A 143 -4.24 -1.52 13.08
N ILE A 144 -3.15 -0.80 13.37
CA ILE A 144 -2.71 0.40 12.64
C ILE A 144 -1.19 0.41 12.51
N ASN A 145 -0.74 0.28 11.25
CA ASN A 145 0.57 0.60 10.66
C ASN A 145 1.80 0.53 11.58
N SER A 146 2.71 -0.40 11.28
CA SER A 146 3.89 -0.75 12.08
C SER A 146 4.97 0.34 12.23
N CYS A 147 4.76 1.55 11.71
CA CYS A 147 5.60 2.71 12.00
C CYS A 147 4.70 3.89 12.39
N GLN A 148 4.91 4.44 13.59
CA GLN A 148 4.28 5.66 14.07
C GLN A 148 4.98 6.86 13.42
N SER A 149 4.23 7.75 12.78
CA SER A 149 4.80 8.99 12.23
C SER A 149 5.49 9.79 13.34
N GLY A 150 6.71 10.27 13.08
CA GLY A 150 7.55 10.98 14.06
C GLY A 150 8.34 10.07 15.02
N ALA A 151 8.43 8.77 14.75
CA ALA A 151 9.35 7.89 15.47
C ALA A 151 10.82 8.37 15.29
N PRO A 152 11.71 8.18 16.28
CA PRO A 152 13.07 8.71 16.25
C PRO A 152 13.83 8.35 14.96
N GLY A 153 14.08 9.36 14.11
CA GLY A 153 14.78 9.28 12.82
C GLY A 153 13.87 9.16 11.58
N ASP A 154 12.56 9.27 11.74
CA ASP A 154 11.65 9.50 10.62
C ASP A 154 12.06 10.87 10.09
N PRO A 155 12.40 11.04 8.81
CA PRO A 155 12.56 12.37 8.25
C PRO A 155 11.19 13.04 8.33
N THR A 156 10.92 13.64 9.49
CA THR A 156 9.81 14.56 9.69
C THR A 156 9.85 15.53 8.52
N SER A 157 8.69 15.96 8.04
CA SER A 157 8.54 16.81 6.86
C SER A 157 9.52 17.99 6.77
N ASP A 158 10.07 18.44 7.91
CA ASP A 158 11.12 19.45 8.02
C ASP A 158 12.49 19.03 7.44
N GLU A 159 12.91 17.76 7.46
CA GLU A 159 14.15 17.30 6.80
C GLU A 159 13.97 17.22 5.28
N TYR A 160 12.75 16.94 4.80
CA TYR A 160 12.45 16.92 3.36
C TYR A 160 12.39 18.34 2.77
N ASN A 161 11.95 19.34 3.54
CA ASN A 161 11.83 20.73 3.12
C ASN A 161 13.14 21.55 3.17
N GLN A 162 14.26 20.95 3.58
CA GLN A 162 15.54 21.65 3.72
C GLN A 162 16.46 21.56 2.49
N ASN A 163 16.09 20.79 1.46
CA ASN A 163 16.85 20.67 0.20
C ASN A 163 16.07 21.23 -1.01
N GLY A 164 15.45 22.40 -0.83
CA GLY A 164 14.91 23.21 -1.93
C GLY A 164 15.99 23.85 -2.80
#